data_AF-A0A8D8CQ66-F1
#
_entry.id   AF-A0A8D8CQ66-F1
#
_cell.length_a   1.000
_cell.length_b   1.000
_cell.length_c   1.000
_cell.angle_alpha   90.00
_cell.angle_beta   90.00
_cell.angle_gamma   90.00
#
_symmetry.space_group_name_H-M   'P 1'
#
loop_
_entity.id
_entity.type
_entity.pdbx_description
1 polymer ?
#
loop_
_entity_poly.entity_id
_entity_poly.type
_entity_poly.pdbx_seq_one_letter_code
_entity_poly.pdbx_strand_id
1 'polypeptide(L)'
;QRVDVQGEIHIIGSNKLAIDSVISKATESDLLAIPMSTCVQGNVAELSQAYFELASAIVKFRQQTLTESEFIDQITKNFKTLHFDHSKIPSLANALAKNPDREFLLVSGGEPTVIVKGTGLGGRNQELALRFSVECFQQELPKGVLLLSAGTDGIDG
;
A
#
# COMPACT_ATOMS: atom_id res chain seq x y z
N GLN A 1 -43.61 -1.02 4.97
CA GLN A 1 -43.33 0.42 5.09
C GLN A 1 -41.94 0.59 5.66
N ARG A 2 -40.99 1.21 4.93
CA ARG A 2 -39.76 1.73 5.55
C ARG A 2 -40.17 3.04 6.23
N VAL A 3 -39.95 3.13 7.54
CA VAL A 3 -40.17 4.36 8.30
C VAL A 3 -39.00 5.29 7.97
N ASP A 4 -39.29 6.48 7.44
CA ASP A 4 -38.27 7.52 7.32
C ASP A 4 -37.85 7.94 8.72
N VAL A 5 -36.64 7.55 9.11
CA VAL A 5 -36.04 7.99 10.37
C VAL A 5 -35.40 9.33 10.10
N GLN A 6 -35.95 10.42 10.66
CA GLN A 6 -35.30 11.72 10.64
C GLN A 6 -34.02 11.65 11.48
N GLY A 7 -32.87 11.82 10.86
CA GLY A 7 -31.57 11.84 11.54
C GLY A 7 -30.42 12.15 10.57
N GLU A 8 -29.33 12.70 11.09
CA GLU A 8 -28.09 12.90 10.35
C GLU A 8 -27.19 11.67 10.47
N ILE A 9 -26.59 11.24 9.36
CA ILE A 9 -25.64 10.12 9.33
C ILE A 9 -24.22 10.68 9.44
N HIS A 10 -23.52 10.34 10.52
CA HIS A 10 -22.12 10.68 10.71
C HIS A 10 -21.24 9.43 10.60
N ILE A 11 -20.18 9.50 9.78
CA ILE A 11 -19.17 8.44 9.68
C ILE A 11 -18.13 8.66 10.76
N ILE A 12 -18.14 7.81 11.79
CA ILE A 12 -17.20 7.88 12.93
C ILE A 12 -15.98 6.95 12.77
N GLY A 13 -15.98 6.08 11.78
CA GLY A 13 -14.90 5.13 11.51
C GLY A 13 -14.86 4.71 10.04
N SER A 14 -13.66 4.69 9.44
CA SER A 14 -13.42 4.22 8.07
C SER A 14 -11.93 4.01 7.81
N ASN A 15 -11.58 3.29 6.74
CA ASN A 15 -10.20 3.22 6.25
C ASN A 15 -9.60 4.60 6.01
N LYS A 16 -10.42 5.57 5.57
CA LYS A 16 -9.97 6.95 5.39
C LYS A 16 -9.51 7.56 6.72
N LEU A 17 -10.32 7.46 7.77
CA LEU A 17 -9.96 7.99 9.10
C LEU A 17 -8.72 7.29 9.68
N ALA A 18 -8.59 5.99 9.46
CA ALA A 18 -7.41 5.23 9.88
C ALA A 18 -6.15 5.71 9.15
N ILE A 19 -6.21 5.88 7.82
CA ILE A 19 -5.09 6.42 7.03
C ILE A 19 -4.75 7.84 7.47
N ASP A 20 -5.75 8.73 7.60
CA ASP A 20 -5.54 10.12 8.02
C ASP A 20 -4.82 10.17 9.40
N SER A 21 -5.15 9.24 10.32
CA SER A 21 -4.46 9.10 11.62
C SER A 21 -2.99 8.66 11.47
N VAL A 22 -2.70 7.70 10.57
CA VAL A 22 -1.32 7.29 10.27
C VAL A 22 -0.51 8.45 9.68
N ILE A 23 -1.08 9.21 8.75
CA ILE A 23 -0.42 10.38 8.15
C ILE A 23 -0.11 11.44 9.21
N SER A 24 -1.07 11.75 10.09
CA SER A 24 -0.86 12.68 11.21
C SER A 24 0.30 12.21 12.09
N LYS A 25 0.33 10.92 12.46
CA LYS A 25 1.38 10.39 13.35
C LYS A 25 2.75 10.32 12.68
N ALA A 26 2.81 9.99 11.40
CA ALA A 26 4.04 9.96 10.63
C ALA A 26 4.65 11.37 10.49
N THR A 27 3.81 12.40 10.33
CA THR A 27 4.24 13.80 10.27
C THR A 27 4.92 14.25 11.57
N GLU A 28 4.44 13.79 12.72
CA GLU A 28 5.10 14.04 14.03
C GLU A 28 6.48 13.38 14.14
N SER A 29 6.75 12.34 13.35
CA SER A 29 7.97 11.52 13.40
C SER A 29 8.94 11.80 12.25
N ASP A 30 8.76 12.93 11.54
CA ASP A 30 9.53 13.35 10.34
C ASP A 30 9.54 12.34 9.17
N LEU A 31 8.57 11.42 9.15
CA LEU A 31 8.40 10.44 8.09
C LEU A 31 7.51 11.02 6.99
N LEU A 32 7.98 11.00 5.74
CA LEU A 32 7.18 11.50 4.62
C LEU A 32 6.12 10.48 4.22
N ALA A 33 4.94 10.61 4.80
CA ALA A 33 3.83 9.71 4.55
C ALA A 33 2.92 10.20 3.42
N ILE A 34 2.58 9.29 2.50
CA ILE A 34 1.75 9.57 1.33
C ILE A 34 0.55 8.60 1.37
N PRO A 35 -0.68 9.10 1.52
CA PRO A 35 -1.87 8.26 1.43
C PRO A 35 -2.09 7.86 -0.03
N MET A 36 -2.14 6.56 -0.32
CA MET A 36 -2.26 6.04 -1.68
C MET A 36 -3.70 5.70 -2.03
N SER A 37 -4.33 4.78 -1.28
CA SER A 37 -5.71 4.32 -1.53
C SER A 37 -6.43 3.93 -0.24
N THR A 38 -7.76 4.05 -0.22
CA THR A 38 -8.64 3.62 0.88
C THR A 38 -9.42 2.35 0.54
N CYS A 39 -9.23 1.80 -0.66
CA CYS A 39 -10.05 0.74 -1.23
C CYS A 39 -9.24 -0.34 -1.97
N VAL A 40 -8.03 -0.67 -1.48
CA VAL A 40 -7.26 -1.80 -2.03
C VAL A 40 -8.11 -3.07 -1.92
N GLN A 41 -8.34 -3.76 -3.03
CA GLN A 41 -9.13 -4.98 -3.11
C GLN A 41 -8.47 -5.96 -4.07
N GLY A 42 -8.77 -7.25 -3.93
CA GLY A 42 -8.26 -8.27 -4.83
C GLY A 42 -7.54 -9.40 -4.10
N ASN A 43 -6.98 -10.34 -4.87
CA ASN A 43 -6.31 -11.49 -4.31
C ASN A 43 -4.90 -11.13 -3.81
N VAL A 44 -4.54 -11.62 -2.63
CA VAL A 44 -3.22 -11.37 -2.00
C VAL A 44 -2.03 -11.77 -2.89
N ALA A 45 -2.17 -12.73 -3.80
CA ALA A 45 -1.10 -13.09 -4.74
C ALA A 45 -0.82 -12.00 -5.78
N GLU A 46 -1.88 -11.36 -6.30
CA GLU A 46 -1.73 -10.26 -7.25
C GLU A 46 -1.29 -8.98 -6.54
N LEU A 47 -1.85 -8.73 -5.35
CA LEU A 47 -1.50 -7.58 -4.53
C LEU A 47 -0.04 -7.64 -4.07
N SER A 48 0.44 -8.79 -3.61
CA SER A 48 1.84 -8.94 -3.18
C SER A 48 2.81 -8.64 -4.32
N GLN A 49 2.51 -9.13 -5.52
CA GLN A 49 3.31 -8.86 -6.72
C GLN A 49 3.31 -7.37 -7.06
N ALA A 50 2.14 -6.73 -7.02
CA ALA A 50 2.03 -5.31 -7.33
C ALA A 50 2.76 -4.42 -6.30
N TYR A 51 2.71 -4.77 -5.01
CA TYR A 51 3.49 -4.08 -3.97
C TYR A 51 5.00 -4.29 -4.16
N PHE A 52 5.44 -5.50 -4.49
CA PHE A 52 6.84 -5.80 -4.76
C PHE A 52 7.36 -4.98 -5.96
N GLU A 53 6.64 -4.99 -7.07
CA GLU A 53 7.00 -4.24 -8.28
C GLU A 53 7.07 -2.73 -8.00
N LEU A 54 6.11 -2.19 -7.25
CA LEU A 54 6.14 -0.79 -6.81
C LEU A 54 7.37 -0.48 -5.96
N ALA A 55 7.67 -1.31 -4.96
CA ALA A 55 8.84 -1.13 -4.10
C ALA A 55 10.15 -1.22 -4.90
N SER A 56 10.25 -2.18 -5.82
CA SER A 56 11.39 -2.35 -6.72
C SER A 56 11.60 -1.12 -7.60
N ALA A 57 10.52 -0.59 -8.20
CA ALA A 57 10.58 0.61 -9.03
C ALA A 57 11.05 1.82 -8.21
N ILE A 58 10.56 2.00 -6.98
CA ILE A 58 10.99 3.09 -6.10
C ILE A 58 12.48 2.97 -5.75
N VAL A 59 12.96 1.77 -5.38
CA VAL A 59 14.38 1.54 -5.06
C VAL A 59 15.26 1.85 -6.27
N LYS A 60 14.91 1.33 -7.44
CA LYS A 60 15.64 1.57 -8.69
C LYS A 60 15.65 3.04 -9.09
N PHE A 61 14.53 3.74 -8.91
CA PHE A 61 14.45 5.18 -9.16
C PHE A 61 15.36 5.97 -8.21
N ARG A 62 15.38 5.63 -6.91
CA ARG A 62 16.29 6.26 -5.93
C ARG A 62 17.77 5.96 -6.19
N GLN A 63 18.08 4.78 -6.71
CA GLN A 63 19.43 4.39 -7.13
C GLN A 63 19.84 4.98 -8.49
N GLN A 64 18.97 5.78 -9.12
CA GLN A 64 19.19 6.38 -10.44
C GLN A 64 19.40 5.33 -11.54
N THR A 65 18.89 4.12 -11.36
CA THR A 65 18.91 3.05 -12.38
C THR A 65 17.67 3.06 -13.27
N LEU A 66 16.69 3.93 -12.96
CA LEU A 66 15.52 4.20 -13.80
C LEU A 66 15.42 5.70 -14.03
N THR A 67 15.07 6.09 -15.27
CA THR A 67 14.62 7.44 -15.57
C THR A 67 13.23 7.69 -14.99
N GLU A 68 12.83 8.96 -14.88
CA GLU A 68 11.49 9.32 -14.41
C GLU A 68 10.38 8.75 -15.31
N SER A 69 10.59 8.74 -16.62
CA SER A 69 9.63 8.14 -17.57
C SER A 69 9.49 6.64 -17.35
N GLU A 70 10.60 5.91 -17.24
CA GLU A 70 10.55 4.46 -17.00
C GLU A 70 9.95 4.12 -15.64
N PHE A 71 10.22 4.93 -14.61
CA PHE A 71 9.60 4.79 -13.29
C PHE A 71 8.08 4.94 -13.38
N ILE A 72 7.60 6.03 -14.01
CA ILE A 72 6.17 6.31 -14.20
C ILE A 72 5.49 5.17 -14.97
N ASP A 73 6.10 4.71 -16.06
CA ASP A 73 5.56 3.62 -16.88
C ASP A 73 5.44 2.33 -16.08
N GLN A 74 6.46 1.98 -15.29
CA GLN A 74 6.43 0.78 -14.43
C GLN A 74 5.30 0.86 -13.39
N ILE A 75 5.23 1.95 -12.62
CA ILE A 75 4.27 2.04 -11.51
C ILE A 75 2.82 2.22 -11.96
N THR A 76 2.59 2.71 -13.18
CA THR A 76 1.23 2.91 -13.73
C THR A 76 0.42 1.61 -13.74
N LYS A 77 1.04 0.48 -14.08
CA LYS A 77 0.39 -0.83 -14.04
C LYS A 77 0.03 -1.21 -12.60
N ASN A 78 0.94 -1.00 -11.65
CA ASN A 78 0.74 -1.34 -10.24
C ASN A 78 -0.38 -0.50 -9.60
N PHE A 79 -0.46 0.79 -9.95
CA PHE A 79 -1.51 1.67 -9.45
C PHE A 79 -2.91 1.17 -9.82
N LYS A 80 -3.07 0.60 -11.00
CA LYS A 80 -4.34 -0.02 -11.41
C LYS A 80 -4.69 -1.21 -10.52
N THR A 81 -3.75 -2.15 -10.34
CA THR A 81 -3.97 -3.35 -9.51
C THR A 81 -4.22 -3.01 -8.04
N LEU A 82 -3.51 -2.00 -7.52
CA LEU A 82 -3.64 -1.55 -6.13
C LEU A 82 -4.78 -0.56 -5.92
N HIS A 83 -5.53 -0.20 -6.98
CA HIS A 83 -6.59 0.81 -6.92
C HIS A 83 -6.08 2.16 -6.35
N PHE A 84 -4.86 2.56 -6.73
CA PHE A 84 -4.28 3.84 -6.39
C PHE A 84 -4.72 4.91 -7.38
N ASP A 85 -4.85 6.14 -6.88
CA ASP A 85 -5.17 7.29 -7.71
C ASP A 85 -3.98 7.62 -8.65
N HIS A 86 -4.18 7.40 -9.95
CA HIS A 86 -3.18 7.66 -10.98
C HIS A 86 -2.73 9.14 -11.02
N SER A 87 -3.57 10.08 -10.55
CA SER A 87 -3.19 11.50 -10.48
C SER A 87 -2.04 11.75 -9.49
N LYS A 88 -1.77 10.79 -8.59
CA LYS A 88 -0.67 10.86 -7.62
C LYS A 88 0.67 10.36 -8.16
N ILE A 89 0.71 9.78 -9.36
CA ILE A 89 1.96 9.28 -9.94
C ILE A 89 3.01 10.40 -10.09
N PRO A 90 2.70 11.56 -10.71
CA PRO A 90 3.68 12.63 -10.85
C PRO A 90 4.10 13.22 -9.50
N SER A 91 3.17 13.33 -8.54
CA SER A 91 3.49 13.87 -7.22
C SER A 91 4.38 12.94 -6.41
N LEU A 92 4.19 11.62 -6.52
CA LEU A 92 5.07 10.60 -5.94
C LEU A 92 6.48 10.67 -6.55
N ALA A 93 6.59 10.69 -7.89
CA ALA A 93 7.88 10.80 -8.58
C ALA A 93 8.65 12.06 -8.15
N ASN A 94 7.99 13.22 -8.17
CA ASN A 94 8.57 14.48 -7.73
C ASN A 94 8.92 14.47 -6.22
N ALA A 95 8.12 13.83 -5.37
CA ALA A 95 8.43 13.72 -3.93
C ALA A 95 9.69 12.88 -3.70
N LEU A 96 9.81 11.72 -4.35
CA LEU A 96 10.99 10.85 -4.29
C LEU A 96 12.24 11.57 -4.78
N ALA A 97 12.15 12.28 -5.91
CA ALA A 97 13.28 13.02 -6.49
C ALA A 97 13.76 14.18 -5.59
N LYS A 98 12.84 14.89 -4.93
CA LYS A 98 13.16 16.02 -4.05
C LYS A 98 13.69 15.62 -2.67
N ASN A 99 13.50 14.37 -2.26
CA ASN A 99 13.87 13.91 -0.93
C ASN A 99 14.67 12.60 -0.99
N PRO A 100 15.87 12.60 -1.61
CA PRO A 100 16.64 11.38 -1.88
C PRO A 100 17.09 10.63 -0.62
N ASP A 101 17.20 11.32 0.53
CA ASP A 101 17.67 10.76 1.79
C ASP A 101 16.55 10.56 2.83
N ARG A 102 15.30 10.98 2.53
CA ARG A 102 14.19 10.79 3.48
C ARG A 102 13.60 9.38 3.39
N GLU A 103 13.11 8.91 4.52
CA GLU A 103 12.24 7.75 4.58
C GLU A 103 10.83 8.12 4.11
N PHE A 104 10.20 7.18 3.41
CA PHE A 104 8.85 7.34 2.87
C PHE A 104 7.94 6.26 3.44
N LEU A 105 6.70 6.65 3.71
CA LEU A 105 5.65 5.73 4.10
C LEU A 105 4.48 5.83 3.11
N LEU A 106 4.29 4.80 2.31
CA LEU A 106 3.09 4.69 1.48
C LEU A 106 2.00 4.00 2.31
N VAL A 107 0.87 4.67 2.50
CA VAL A 107 -0.22 4.15 3.34
C VAL A 107 -1.42 3.83 2.47
N SER A 108 -1.91 2.59 2.59
CA SER A 108 -3.14 2.15 1.92
C SER A 108 -4.04 1.40 2.88
N GLY A 109 -5.35 1.53 2.68
CA GLY A 109 -6.38 0.75 3.37
C GLY A 109 -7.23 0.00 2.36
N GLY A 110 -7.85 -1.09 2.79
CA GLY A 110 -8.61 -1.94 1.89
C GLY A 110 -9.05 -3.24 2.56
N GLU A 111 -9.54 -4.16 1.73
CA GLU A 111 -9.95 -5.50 2.16
C GLU A 111 -9.44 -6.53 1.13
N PRO A 112 -8.20 -7.03 1.30
CA PRO A 112 -7.66 -8.09 0.47
C PRO A 112 -8.47 -9.39 0.61
N THR A 113 -8.26 -10.33 -0.32
CA THR A 113 -8.88 -11.66 -0.28
C THR A 113 -7.83 -12.73 -0.51
N VAL A 114 -8.07 -13.92 0.01
CA VAL A 114 -7.20 -15.09 -0.16
C VAL A 114 -8.02 -16.26 -0.67
N ILE A 115 -7.45 -17.04 -1.59
CA ILE A 115 -8.07 -18.29 -2.05
C ILE A 115 -7.45 -19.42 -1.23
N VAL A 116 -8.23 -19.97 -0.30
CA VAL A 116 -7.79 -21.09 0.54
C VAL A 116 -7.69 -22.36 -0.30
N LYS A 117 -6.47 -22.91 -0.43
CA LYS A 117 -6.18 -24.13 -1.20
C LYS A 117 -5.70 -25.31 -0.35
N GLY A 118 -5.46 -25.11 0.95
CA GLY A 118 -4.91 -26.11 1.85
C GLY A 118 -5.49 -26.01 3.26
N THR A 119 -4.93 -26.78 4.19
CA THR A 119 -5.41 -26.88 5.59
C THR A 119 -4.51 -26.14 6.58
N GLY A 120 -3.66 -25.22 6.10
CA GLY A 120 -2.81 -24.39 6.94
C GLY A 120 -3.59 -23.32 7.70
N LEU A 121 -2.92 -22.69 8.66
CA LEU A 121 -3.43 -21.53 9.39
C LEU A 121 -2.81 -20.25 8.84
N GLY A 122 -3.60 -19.18 8.80
CA GLY A 122 -3.15 -17.85 8.41
C GLY A 122 -4.30 -16.98 7.93
N GLY A 123 -3.99 -15.74 7.61
CA GLY A 123 -4.95 -14.76 7.12
C GLY A 123 -4.48 -14.01 5.88
N ARG A 124 -5.30 -13.06 5.45
CA ARG A 124 -5.07 -12.28 4.23
C ARG A 124 -3.83 -11.40 4.38
N ASN A 125 -3.67 -10.75 5.52
CA ASN A 125 -2.54 -9.85 5.77
C ASN A 125 -1.23 -10.63 5.96
N GLN A 126 -1.28 -11.76 6.66
CA GLN A 126 -0.15 -12.66 6.84
C GLN A 126 0.32 -13.24 5.50
N GLU A 127 -0.61 -13.71 4.65
CA GLU A 127 -0.26 -14.23 3.34
C GLU A 127 0.31 -13.13 2.43
N LEU A 128 -0.26 -11.92 2.46
CA LEU A 128 0.27 -10.77 1.73
C LEU A 128 1.71 -10.45 2.14
N ALA A 129 1.97 -10.36 3.45
CA ALA A 129 3.30 -10.09 3.99
C ALA A 129 4.30 -11.20 3.64
N LEU A 130 3.89 -12.47 3.78
CA LEU A 130 4.74 -13.62 3.45
C LEU A 130 5.13 -13.62 1.96
N ARG A 131 4.15 -13.48 1.06
CA ARG A 131 4.41 -13.47 -0.39
C ARG A 131 5.34 -12.33 -0.79
N PHE A 132 5.09 -11.13 -0.27
CA PHE A 132 5.96 -9.99 -0.51
C PHE A 132 7.41 -10.26 -0.04
N SER A 133 7.58 -10.85 1.15
CA SER A 133 8.91 -11.18 1.67
C SER A 133 9.65 -12.22 0.84
N VAL A 134 8.93 -13.21 0.29
CA VAL A 134 9.48 -14.23 -0.61
C VAL A 134 9.95 -13.58 -1.91
N GLU A 135 9.15 -12.72 -2.52
CA GLU A 135 9.55 -11.98 -3.73
C GLU A 135 10.79 -11.11 -3.47
N CYS A 136 10.83 -10.38 -2.36
CA CYS A 136 11.98 -9.58 -1.97
C CYS A 136 13.25 -10.43 -1.84
N PHE A 137 13.15 -11.62 -1.25
CA PHE A 137 14.27 -12.54 -1.11
C PHE A 137 14.71 -13.13 -2.46
N GLN A 138 13.77 -13.62 -3.27
CA GLN A 138 14.07 -14.29 -4.53
C GLN A 138 14.62 -13.34 -5.60
N GLN A 139 14.18 -12.08 -5.59
CA GLN A 139 14.59 -11.05 -6.55
C GLN A 139 15.70 -10.14 -6.01
N GLU A 140 16.29 -10.48 -4.86
CA GLU A 140 17.38 -9.75 -4.21
C GLU A 140 17.09 -8.26 -4.01
N LEU A 141 15.86 -7.92 -3.60
CA LEU A 141 15.49 -6.53 -3.36
C LEU A 141 16.38 -5.95 -2.24
N PRO A 142 17.01 -4.78 -2.45
CA PRO A 142 17.88 -4.17 -1.46
C PRO A 142 17.19 -3.98 -0.10
N LYS A 143 18.00 -4.06 0.96
CA LYS A 143 17.55 -3.77 2.34
C LYS A 143 16.99 -2.34 2.43
N GLY A 144 16.08 -2.11 3.37
CA GLY A 144 15.44 -0.81 3.60
C GLY A 144 14.01 -0.70 3.05
N VAL A 145 13.45 -1.80 2.57
CA VAL A 145 12.04 -1.91 2.21
C VAL A 145 11.30 -2.71 3.27
N LEU A 146 10.19 -2.16 3.76
CA LEU A 146 9.30 -2.82 4.73
C LEU A 146 7.87 -2.79 4.19
N LEU A 147 7.18 -3.93 4.29
CA LEU A 147 5.73 -4.01 4.13
C LEU A 147 5.11 -4.42 5.47
N LEU A 148 4.16 -3.63 5.94
CA LEU A 148 3.29 -3.97 7.07
C LEU A 148 1.87 -4.09 6.55
N SER A 149 1.24 -5.24 6.79
CA SER A 149 -0.18 -5.49 6.52
C SER A 149 -0.84 -5.96 7.80
N ALA A 150 -1.96 -5.36 8.17
CA ALA A 150 -2.65 -5.67 9.43
C ALA A 150 -4.17 -5.45 9.32
N GLY A 151 -4.93 -6.36 9.93
CA GLY A 151 -6.36 -6.19 10.17
C GLY A 151 -6.59 -5.20 11.31
N THR A 152 -7.51 -4.25 11.14
CA THR A 152 -7.82 -3.22 12.14
C THR A 152 -8.63 -3.74 13.33
N ASP A 153 -9.21 -4.94 13.19
CA ASP A 153 -9.89 -5.70 14.24
C ASP A 153 -8.94 -6.50 15.14
N GLY A 154 -7.64 -6.51 14.82
CA GLY A 154 -6.60 -7.21 15.58
C GLY A 154 -6.53 -8.71 15.30
N ILE A 155 -7.28 -9.21 14.32
CA ILE A 155 -7.32 -10.63 13.95
C ILE A 155 -7.02 -10.75 12.45
N ASP A 156 -6.23 -11.75 12.06
CA ASP A 156 -6.01 -12.04 10.64
C ASP A 156 -5.95 -13.55 10.40
N GLY A 157 -7.12 -14.11 10.07
CA GLY A 157 -7.33 -15.56 9.97
C GLY A 157 -7.86 -16.15 11.26
#